data_AF-A0A6S7L816-F1
#
_entry.id   AF-A0A6S7L816-F1
#
_cell.length_a   1.000
_cell.length_b   1.000
_cell.length_c   1.000
_cell.angle_alpha   90.00
_cell.angle_beta   90.00
_cell.angle_gamma   90.00
#
_symmetry.space_group_name_H-M   'P 1'
#
loop_
_entity.id
_entity.type
_entity.pdbx_description
1 polymer ?
#
loop_
_entity_poly.entity_id
_entity_poly.type
_entity_poly.pdbx_seq_one_letter_code
_entity_poly.pdbx_strand_id
1 'polypeptide(L)'
;MHLDTLLLTDLTYFLYIVASHKFEINTMIIPIRCFTCGKVIGNKWEKYLGLLQAEFTEGDALDHLGLKRYCCRRMLLSHVDLIEKLLNYAPLEK
;
A
#
# COMPACT_ATOMS: atom_id res chain seq x y z
N MET A 1 29.79 -31.82 4.01
CA MET A 1 29.37 -31.15 5.26
C MET A 1 29.61 -29.64 5.27
N HIS A 2 30.41 -29.03 4.37
CA HIS A 2 30.57 -27.57 4.33
C HIS A 2 29.99 -26.90 3.06
N LEU A 3 29.55 -27.69 2.07
CA LEU A 3 28.90 -27.18 0.85
C LEU A 3 27.36 -27.18 0.89
N ASP A 4 26.73 -27.71 1.95
CA ASP A 4 25.27 -27.82 2.05
C ASP A 4 24.60 -26.56 2.67
N THR A 5 25.35 -25.77 3.45
CA THR A 5 24.86 -24.54 4.11
C THR A 5 24.78 -23.33 3.20
N LEU A 6 25.53 -23.29 2.09
CA LEU A 6 25.55 -22.17 1.14
C LEU A 6 24.32 -22.12 0.22
N LEU A 7 23.71 -23.28 -0.09
CA LEU A 7 22.48 -23.35 -0.91
C LEU A 7 21.22 -22.90 -0.16
N LEU A 8 21.18 -23.04 1.18
CA LEU A 8 20.05 -22.61 2.00
C LEU A 8 20.00 -21.08 2.21
N THR A 9 21.16 -20.41 2.18
CA THR A 9 21.22 -18.94 2.21
C THR A 9 20.76 -18.30 0.91
N ASP A 10 20.97 -18.94 -0.24
CA ASP A 10 20.51 -18.42 -1.54
C ASP A 10 18.98 -18.51 -1.70
N LEU A 11 18.34 -19.60 -1.25
CA LEU A 11 16.87 -19.75 -1.32
C LEU A 11 16.12 -18.79 -0.38
N THR A 12 16.66 -18.53 0.81
CA THR A 12 16.10 -17.56 1.76
C THR A 12 16.34 -16.12 1.31
N TYR A 13 17.50 -15.82 0.72
CA TYR A 13 17.80 -14.52 0.11
C TYR A 13 16.98 -14.26 -1.16
N PHE A 14 16.74 -15.28 -1.99
CA PHE A 14 15.86 -15.20 -3.15
C PHE A 14 14.39 -14.97 -2.76
N LEU A 15 13.89 -15.63 -1.69
CA LEU A 15 12.58 -15.31 -1.11
C LEU A 15 12.52 -13.87 -0.58
N TYR A 16 13.60 -13.38 0.05
CA TYR A 16 13.70 -12.00 0.55
C TYR A 16 13.70 -10.96 -0.58
N ILE A 17 14.37 -11.25 -1.71
CA ILE A 17 14.40 -10.40 -2.91
C ILE A 17 13.04 -10.39 -3.64
N VAL A 18 12.38 -11.54 -3.82
CA VAL A 18 11.03 -11.58 -4.42
C VAL A 18 9.99 -10.93 -3.50
N ALA A 19 10.15 -11.02 -2.17
CA ALA A 19 9.35 -10.26 -1.21
C ALA A 19 9.59 -8.73 -1.25
N SER A 20 10.72 -8.29 -1.83
CA SER A 20 11.14 -6.88 -1.93
C SER A 20 10.86 -6.24 -3.30
N HIS A 21 10.38 -6.99 -4.29
CA HIS A 21 9.88 -6.43 -5.56
C HIS A 21 8.47 -5.87 -5.37
N LYS A 22 8.32 -5.00 -4.36
CA LYS A 22 7.10 -4.26 -4.08
C LYS A 22 6.93 -3.24 -5.20
N PHE A 23 6.17 -3.67 -6.19
CA PHE A 23 5.11 -2.90 -6.83
C PHE A 23 5.61 -1.55 -7.33
N GLU A 24 5.84 -1.45 -8.63
CA GLU A 24 6.03 -0.17 -9.29
C GLU A 24 4.64 0.43 -9.47
N ILE A 25 4.40 1.55 -8.80
CA ILE A 25 3.06 2.05 -8.55
C ILE A 25 3.00 3.53 -8.86
N ASN A 26 2.06 3.89 -9.73
CA ASN A 26 1.65 5.25 -9.97
C ASN A 26 0.33 5.51 -9.24
N THR A 27 0.31 6.43 -8.29
CA THR A 27 -0.49 7.68 -8.28
C THR A 27 -0.36 8.39 -6.93
N MET A 28 -0.68 9.69 -6.89
CA MET A 28 -0.50 10.61 -5.74
C MET A 28 -1.59 10.45 -4.65
N ILE A 29 -1.46 11.25 -3.58
CA ILE A 29 -2.36 11.41 -2.41
C ILE A 29 -3.81 10.93 -2.64
N ILE A 30 -4.36 10.23 -1.64
CA ILE A 30 -5.70 9.64 -1.69
C ILE A 30 -6.77 10.67 -2.04
N PRO A 31 -7.74 10.32 -2.90
CA PRO A 31 -8.80 11.23 -3.26
C PRO A 31 -9.68 11.57 -2.05
N ILE A 32 -10.01 12.86 -1.88
CA ILE A 32 -10.86 13.34 -0.79
C ILE A 32 -12.25 12.67 -0.82
N ARG A 33 -12.80 12.47 -2.04
CA ARG A 33 -14.08 11.80 -2.28
C ARG A 33 -13.91 10.67 -3.29
N CYS A 34 -14.74 9.64 -3.17
CA CYS A 34 -14.80 8.59 -4.18
C CYS A 34 -15.33 9.12 -5.51
N PHE A 35 -14.64 8.81 -6.62
CA PHE A 35 -14.99 9.24 -7.98
C PHE A 35 -16.37 8.78 -8.47
N THR A 36 -16.95 7.75 -7.85
CA THR A 36 -18.25 7.21 -8.27
C THR A 36 -19.37 7.60 -7.30
N CYS A 37 -19.15 7.39 -5.99
CA CYS A 37 -20.20 7.54 -4.98
C CYS A 37 -20.21 8.94 -4.32
N GLY A 38 -19.17 9.76 -4.50
CA GLY A 38 -19.03 11.07 -3.86
C GLY A 38 -18.83 11.04 -2.33
N LYS A 39 -18.85 9.84 -1.72
CA LYS A 39 -18.59 9.63 -0.29
C LYS A 39 -17.18 10.12 0.06
N VAL A 40 -17.03 10.76 1.22
CA VAL A 40 -15.73 11.20 1.73
C VAL A 40 -14.88 9.98 2.11
N ILE A 41 -13.65 9.93 1.58
CA ILE A 41 -12.68 8.84 1.74
C ILE A 41 -11.34 9.35 2.32
N GLY A 42 -10.95 10.60 2.05
CA GLY A 42 -9.65 11.13 2.46
C GLY A 42 -9.33 10.97 3.95
N ASN A 43 -10.33 11.06 4.82
CA ASN A 43 -10.18 10.93 6.27
C ASN A 43 -10.05 9.49 6.80
N LYS A 44 -10.01 8.49 5.91
CA LYS A 44 -10.01 7.07 6.29
C LYS A 44 -8.68 6.37 6.03
N TRP A 45 -7.77 6.99 5.29
CA TRP A 45 -6.49 6.37 4.90
C TRP A 45 -5.64 5.97 6.09
N GLU A 46 -5.38 6.90 7.00
CA GLU A 46 -4.55 6.65 8.19
C GLU A 46 -5.15 5.55 9.08
N LYS A 47 -6.48 5.55 9.24
CA LYS A 47 -7.19 4.52 9.99
C LYS A 47 -7.09 3.15 9.34
N TYR A 48 -7.14 3.11 8.01
CA TYR A 48 -6.94 1.88 7.25
C TYR A 48 -5.53 1.32 7.47
N LEU A 49 -4.50 2.17 7.38
CA LEU A 49 -3.11 1.76 7.65
C LEU A 49 -2.94 1.26 9.10
N GLY A 50 -3.52 1.94 10.08
CA GLY A 50 -3.49 1.50 11.48
C GLY A 50 -4.16 0.13 11.70
N LEU A 51 -5.24 -0.17 10.98
CA LEU A 51 -5.89 -1.48 11.03
C LEU A 51 -5.01 -2.58 10.39
N LEU A 52 -4.35 -2.28 9.26
CA LEU A 52 -3.42 -3.23 8.65
C LEU A 52 -2.18 -3.50 9.53
N GLN A 53 -1.69 -2.48 10.24
CA GLN A 53 -0.61 -2.64 11.22
C GLN A 53 -1.03 -3.50 12.42
N ALA A 54 -2.32 -3.51 12.74
CA ALA A 54 -2.91 -4.37 13.77
C ALA A 54 -3.27 -5.78 13.24
N GLU A 55 -2.72 -6.19 12.09
CA GLU A 55 -2.90 -7.53 11.47
C GLU A 55 -4.34 -7.85 11.04
N PHE A 56 -5.17 -6.83 10.80
CA PHE A 56 -6.48 -7.05 10.16
C PHE A 56 -6.34 -7.37 8.68
N THR A 57 -7.22 -8.22 8.15
CA THR A 57 -7.34 -8.43 6.70
C THR A 57 -7.82 -7.15 6.02
N GLU A 58 -7.46 -6.94 4.74
CA GLU A 58 -7.90 -5.73 4.02
C GLU A 58 -9.42 -5.65 3.92
N GLY A 59 -10.09 -6.80 3.81
CA GLY A 59 -11.55 -6.90 3.79
C GLY A 59 -12.18 -6.40 5.09
N ASP A 60 -11.75 -6.96 6.22
CA ASP A 60 -12.27 -6.62 7.54
C ASP A 60 -11.98 -5.16 7.89
N ALA A 61 -10.78 -4.66 7.56
CA ALA A 61 -10.43 -3.26 7.78
C ALA A 61 -11.38 -2.31 7.04
N LEU A 62 -11.77 -2.61 5.79
CA LEU A 62 -12.72 -1.81 5.02
C LEU A 62 -14.15 -1.87 5.59
N ASP A 63 -14.54 -3.01 6.13
CA ASP A 63 -15.82 -3.20 6.81
C ASP A 63 -15.88 -2.41 8.12
N HIS A 64 -14.81 -2.43 8.92
CA HIS A 64 -14.66 -1.59 10.12
C HIS A 64 -14.73 -0.09 9.81
N LEU A 65 -14.25 0.34 8.63
CA LEU A 65 -14.34 1.73 8.17
C LEU A 65 -15.72 2.11 7.60
N GLY A 66 -16.68 1.18 7.58
CA GLY A 66 -18.05 1.40 7.11
C GLY A 66 -18.14 1.63 5.58
N LEU A 67 -17.26 0.99 4.81
CA LEU A 67 -17.23 1.09 3.34
C LEU A 67 -17.97 -0.08 2.70
N LYS A 68 -19.31 -0.03 2.70
CA LYS A 68 -20.12 -1.12 2.16
C LYS A 68 -20.05 -1.27 0.63
N ARG A 69 -19.91 -0.17 -0.12
CA ARG A 69 -19.94 -0.16 -1.59
C ARG A 69 -18.56 -0.41 -2.20
N TYR A 70 -18.48 -1.29 -3.19
CA TYR A 70 -17.24 -1.63 -3.91
C TYR A 70 -16.53 -0.40 -4.49
N CYS A 71 -17.30 0.57 -5.00
CA CYS A 71 -16.76 1.78 -5.62
C CYS A 71 -15.96 2.66 -4.64
N CYS A 72 -16.36 2.66 -3.37
CA CYS A 72 -15.68 3.43 -2.34
C CYS A 72 -14.53 2.58 -1.73
N ARG A 73 -14.60 1.24 -1.76
CA ARG A 73 -13.50 0.32 -1.35
C ARG A 73 -12.29 0.38 -2.28
N ARG A 74 -12.52 0.40 -3.61
CA ARG A 74 -11.42 0.46 -4.59
C ARG A 74 -10.51 1.67 -4.39
N MET A 75 -11.03 2.78 -3.85
CA MET A 75 -10.25 4.00 -3.60
C MET A 75 -9.15 3.82 -2.55
N LEU A 76 -9.33 2.90 -1.59
CA LEU A 76 -8.29 2.58 -0.60
C LEU A 76 -7.42 1.41 -1.06
N LEU A 77 -8.03 0.36 -1.62
CA LEU A 77 -7.31 -0.84 -2.05
C LEU A 77 -6.28 -0.56 -3.16
N SER A 78 -6.60 0.34 -4.09
CA SER A 78 -5.70 0.70 -5.19
C SER A 78 -4.92 1.99 -4.95
N HIS A 79 -4.99 2.57 -3.74
CA HIS A 79 -4.23 3.79 -3.46
C HIS A 79 -2.76 3.46 -3.26
N VAL A 80 -1.94 4.39 -3.73
CA VAL A 80 -0.50 4.38 -3.60
C VAL A 80 -0.12 5.71 -3.02
N ASP A 81 0.70 5.72 -1.97
CA ASP A 81 1.23 6.96 -1.46
C ASP A 81 2.60 7.29 -2.07
N LEU A 82 2.60 8.03 -3.17
CA LEU A 82 3.85 8.48 -3.82
C LEU A 82 4.35 9.84 -3.33
N ILE A 83 3.60 10.55 -2.48
CA ILE A 83 3.95 11.93 -2.11
C ILE A 83 5.29 11.99 -1.36
N GLU A 84 5.55 11.02 -0.49
CA GLU A 84 6.78 10.95 0.31
C GLU A 84 8.02 10.84 -0.58
N LYS A 85 7.91 10.15 -1.72
CA LYS A 85 9.00 10.03 -2.68
C LYS A 85 9.19 11.30 -3.49
N LEU A 86 8.09 11.94 -3.89
CA LEU A 86 8.11 13.18 -4.68
C LEU A 86 8.67 14.38 -3.90
N LEU A 87 8.40 14.47 -2.60
CA LEU A 87 8.89 15.56 -1.75
C LEU A 87 10.42 15.64 -1.66
N ASN A 88 11.13 14.55 -1.97
CA ASN A 88 12.60 14.51 -1.95
C ASN A 88 13.24 15.09 -3.22
N TYR A 89 12.46 15.42 -4.26
CA TYR A 89 12.97 16.02 -5.48
C TYR A 89 12.88 17.54 -5.43
N ALA A 90 13.99 18.22 -5.72
CA ALA A 90 14.00 19.67 -5.87
C ALA A 90 13.20 20.10 -7.12
N PRO A 91 12.44 21.21 -7.05
CA PRO A 91 11.79 21.75 -8.23
C PRO A 91 12.86 22.18 -9.25
N LEU A 92 12.66 21.80 -10.52
CA LEU A 92 13.48 22.30 -11.61
C LEU A 92 13.15 23.79 -11.81
N GLU A 93 14.12 24.66 -11.51
CA GLU A 93 14.05 26.07 -11.85
C GLU A 93 14.04 26.21 -13.38
N LYS A 94 13.09 26.99 -13.92
CA LYS A 94 12.99 27.33 -15.34
C LYS A 94 13.34 28.78 -15.55
#